data_AF-A0A7L4ZPD0-F1
#
_entry.id   AF-A0A7L4ZPD0-F1
#
_cell.length_a   1.000
_cell.length_b   1.000
_cell.length_c   1.000
_cell.angle_alpha   90.00
_cell.angle_beta   90.00
_cell.angle_gamma   90.00
#
_symmetry.space_group_name_H-M   'P 1'
#
loop_
_entity.id
_entity.type
_entity.pdbx_description
1 polymer ?
#
loop_
_entity_poly.entity_id
_entity_poly.type
_entity_poly.pdbx_seq_one_letter_code
_entity_poly.pdbx_strand_id
1 'polypeptide(L)'
;MYRKIIILIATALFVTNCGQKVYTPLTAEATVLNEQKNKTLEVRSVGYGNSENEAIGDAERKVFELIFFRGIPNTSIEKPMVGANENSLMSQHKAYFDSFFKDRYRSFVMSSYVSSPYKRRDKVFTGTNDIKINILSLKRDLEERKVIRKFGL
;
A
#
# COMPACT_ATOMS: atom_id res chain seq x y z
N MET A 1 -46.63 24.11 14.76
CA MET A 1 -45.76 23.19 15.54
C MET A 1 -44.79 22.39 14.66
N TYR A 2 -45.22 21.90 13.49
CA TYR A 2 -44.39 21.15 12.52
C TYR A 2 -43.19 21.90 11.93
N ARG A 3 -43.26 23.23 11.79
CA ARG A 3 -42.17 24.04 11.21
C ARG A 3 -40.89 24.06 12.07
N LYS A 4 -41.01 23.91 13.41
CA LYS A 4 -39.87 23.80 14.32
C LYS A 4 -39.25 22.39 14.32
N ILE A 5 -40.05 21.36 14.04
CA ILE A 5 -39.60 19.96 13.95
C ILE A 5 -38.77 19.74 12.68
N ILE A 6 -39.16 20.35 11.55
CA ILE A 6 -38.43 20.25 10.28
C ILE A 6 -37.03 20.90 10.37
N ILE A 7 -36.90 22.02 11.10
CA ILE A 7 -35.61 22.71 11.29
C ILE A 7 -34.64 21.88 12.15
N LEU A 8 -35.16 21.12 13.12
CA LEU A 8 -34.37 20.25 14.00
C LEU A 8 -33.84 18.98 13.29
N ILE A 9 -34.57 18.46 12.30
CA ILE A 9 -34.13 17.30 11.51
C ILE A 9 -33.09 17.73 10.45
N ALA A 10 -33.20 18.94 9.90
CA ALA A 10 -32.25 19.45 8.92
C ALA A 10 -30.86 19.76 9.50
N THR A 11 -30.75 20.02 10.81
CA THR A 11 -29.47 20.30 11.49
C THR A 11 -28.69 19.03 11.88
N ALA A 12 -29.35 17.87 11.91
CA ALA A 12 -28.70 16.61 12.29
C ALA A 12 -27.88 15.94 11.16
N LEU A 13 -27.99 16.42 9.92
CA LEU A 13 -27.35 15.80 8.74
C LEU A 13 -25.96 16.36 8.38
N PHE A 14 -25.43 17.34 9.12
CA PHE A 14 -24.16 18.00 8.80
C PHE A 14 -22.93 17.53 9.59
N VAL A 15 -23.05 16.50 10.43
CA VAL A 15 -21.87 15.79 10.95
C VAL A 15 -21.37 14.78 9.91
N THR A 16 -21.03 15.29 8.72
CA THR A 16 -20.14 14.56 7.81
C THR A 16 -18.78 14.50 8.48
N ASN A 17 -18.49 13.34 9.07
CA ASN A 17 -17.21 12.99 9.64
C ASN A 17 -16.13 13.10 8.56
N CYS A 18 -15.52 14.28 8.45
CA CYS A 18 -14.33 14.48 7.63
C CYS A 18 -13.17 13.91 8.42
N GLY A 19 -12.93 12.60 8.28
CA GLY A 19 -11.74 11.97 8.84
C GLY A 19 -10.51 12.71 8.32
N GLN A 20 -9.69 13.24 9.22
CA GLN A 20 -8.42 13.87 8.82
C GLN A 20 -7.59 12.83 8.07
N LYS A 21 -7.34 13.08 6.78
CA LYS A 21 -6.42 12.26 5.99
C LYS A 21 -5.03 12.43 6.58
N VAL A 22 -4.52 11.40 7.24
CA VAL A 22 -3.12 11.36 7.68
C VAL A 22 -2.30 11.36 6.40
N TYR A 23 -1.47 12.39 6.24
CA TYR A 23 -0.48 12.42 5.17
C TYR A 23 0.60 11.39 5.54
N THR A 24 0.62 10.27 4.83
CA THR A 24 1.69 9.28 4.94
C THR A 24 2.69 9.57 3.83
N PRO A 25 3.85 10.20 4.13
CA PRO A 25 4.87 10.35 3.10
C PRO A 25 5.27 8.96 2.60
N LEU A 26 5.40 8.81 1.28
CA LEU A 26 6.13 7.67 0.71
C LEU A 26 7.59 7.83 1.12
N THR A 27 7.94 7.26 2.26
CA THR A 27 9.31 7.27 2.79
C THR A 27 10.05 6.06 2.25
N ALA A 28 11.35 6.22 1.99
CA ALA A 28 12.23 5.10 1.67
C ALA A 28 12.55 4.23 2.90
N GLU A 29 11.69 4.26 3.94
CA GLU A 29 11.82 3.50 5.19
C GLU A 29 11.43 2.04 4.97
N ALA A 30 12.12 1.42 4.03
CA ALA A 30 12.04 0.01 3.73
C ALA A 30 13.46 -0.59 3.79
N THR A 31 13.62 -1.64 4.58
CA THR A 31 14.89 -2.37 4.68
C THR A 31 14.67 -3.80 4.22
N VAL A 32 15.50 -4.28 3.30
CA VAL A 32 15.45 -5.67 2.85
C VAL A 32 16.05 -6.56 3.93
N LEU A 33 15.28 -7.54 4.37
CA LEU A 33 15.71 -8.52 5.37
C LEU A 33 16.25 -9.79 4.71
N ASN A 34 15.59 -10.22 3.63
CA ASN A 34 15.95 -11.43 2.91
C ASN A 34 15.45 -11.38 1.46
N GLU A 35 16.15 -12.07 0.57
CA GLU A 35 15.75 -12.22 -0.82
C GLU A 35 16.08 -13.62 -1.34
N GLN A 36 15.10 -14.23 -2.00
CA GLN A 36 15.35 -15.30 -2.96
C GLN A 36 15.12 -14.74 -4.35
N LYS A 37 16.22 -14.55 -5.09
CA LYS A 37 16.26 -13.91 -6.41
C LYS A 37 15.07 -14.32 -7.29
N ASN A 38 14.29 -13.34 -7.75
CA ASN A 38 13.09 -13.51 -8.59
C ASN A 38 11.96 -14.40 -8.02
N LYS A 39 12.02 -14.81 -6.76
CA LYS A 39 11.03 -15.69 -6.12
C LYS A 39 10.31 -14.99 -4.98
N THR A 40 11.06 -14.58 -3.96
CA THR A 40 10.49 -13.98 -2.75
C THR A 40 11.35 -12.83 -2.26
N LEU A 41 10.73 -11.81 -1.70
CA LEU A 41 11.40 -10.68 -1.08
C LEU A 41 10.80 -10.45 0.31
N GLU A 42 11.64 -10.29 1.31
CA GLU A 42 11.23 -9.94 2.67
C GLU A 42 11.72 -8.54 3.00
N VAL A 43 10.78 -7.64 3.31
CA VAL A 43 11.02 -6.22 3.50
C VAL A 43 10.42 -5.77 4.81
N ARG A 44 11.22 -5.10 5.63
CA ARG A 44 10.78 -4.33 6.79
C ARG A 44 10.29 -2.97 6.33
N SER A 45 9.07 -2.56 6.67
CA SER A 45 8.51 -1.26 6.31
C SER A 45 7.79 -0.59 7.48
N VAL A 46 7.85 0.74 7.53
CA VAL A 46 7.18 1.58 8.54
C VAL A 46 5.82 2.07 8.02
N GLY A 47 4.79 1.81 8.83
CA GLY A 47 3.40 2.15 8.52
C GLY A 47 2.84 3.25 9.42
N TYR A 48 1.93 4.05 8.87
CA TYR A 48 1.26 5.14 9.57
C TYR A 48 -0.27 5.09 9.34
N GLY A 49 -1.07 5.35 10.37
CA GLY A 49 -2.54 5.36 10.22
C GLY A 49 -3.30 5.88 11.45
N ASN A 50 -4.61 6.07 11.31
CA ASN A 50 -5.48 6.45 12.45
C ASN A 50 -5.85 5.25 13.33
N SER A 51 -5.63 4.04 12.82
CA SER A 51 -5.74 2.77 13.52
C SER A 51 -4.53 1.89 13.23
N GLU A 52 -4.32 0.87 14.05
CA GLU A 52 -3.27 -0.14 13.81
C GLU A 52 -3.45 -0.83 12.46
N ASN A 53 -4.68 -1.20 12.09
CA ASN A 53 -4.97 -1.82 10.78
C ASN A 53 -4.66 -0.90 9.60
N GLU A 54 -4.97 0.39 9.72
CA GLU A 54 -4.59 1.38 8.69
C GLU A 54 -3.07 1.49 8.57
N ALA A 55 -2.36 1.50 9.69
CA ALA A 55 -0.91 1.60 9.69
C ALA A 55 -0.23 0.35 9.11
N ILE A 56 -0.74 -0.84 9.42
CA ILE A 56 -0.30 -2.09 8.78
C ILE A 56 -0.54 -2.04 7.27
N GLY A 57 -1.73 -1.58 6.84
CA GLY A 57 -2.06 -1.44 5.43
C GLY A 57 -1.17 -0.42 4.70
N ASP A 58 -0.79 0.67 5.36
CA ASP A 58 0.17 1.66 4.84
C ASP A 58 1.58 1.05 4.66
N ALA A 59 2.07 0.30 5.66
CA ALA A 59 3.35 -0.41 5.56
C ALA A 59 3.36 -1.38 4.36
N GLU A 60 2.32 -2.19 4.22
CA GLU A 60 2.20 -3.15 3.11
C GLU A 60 2.13 -2.43 1.76
N ARG A 61 1.28 -1.40 1.66
CA ARG A 61 1.12 -0.60 0.44
C ARG A 61 2.44 0.00 -0.04
N LYS A 62 3.22 0.60 0.86
CA LYS A 62 4.51 1.22 0.54
C LYS A 62 5.50 0.24 -0.07
N VAL A 63 5.53 -1.01 0.40
CA VAL A 63 6.42 -2.02 -0.17
C VAL A 63 6.06 -2.30 -1.63
N PHE A 64 4.76 -2.38 -1.97
CA PHE A 64 4.34 -2.56 -3.36
C PHE A 64 4.61 -1.33 -4.22
N GLU A 65 4.42 -0.11 -3.69
CA GLU A 65 4.77 1.13 -4.41
C GLU A 65 6.28 1.20 -4.71
N LEU A 66 7.13 0.79 -3.76
CA LEU A 66 8.57 0.66 -3.98
C LEU A 66 8.88 -0.35 -5.10
N ILE A 67 8.33 -1.56 -5.02
CA ILE A 67 8.52 -2.61 -6.03
C ILE A 67 8.08 -2.14 -7.42
N PHE A 68 6.95 -1.46 -7.53
CA PHE A 68 6.38 -1.06 -8.80
C PHE A 68 7.06 0.16 -9.42
N PHE A 69 7.39 1.17 -8.62
CA PHE A 69 7.69 2.51 -9.13
C PHE A 69 9.08 3.03 -8.77
N ARG A 70 9.76 2.46 -7.78
CA ARG A 70 11.09 2.94 -7.34
C ARG A 70 12.20 1.93 -7.59
N GLY A 71 11.93 0.64 -7.41
CA GLY A 71 12.96 -0.38 -7.23
C GLY A 71 13.57 -0.33 -5.83
N ILE A 72 14.37 -1.34 -5.51
CA ILE A 72 15.03 -1.53 -4.22
C ILE A 72 16.51 -1.85 -4.48
N PRO A 73 17.43 -0.94 -4.14
CA PRO A 73 18.87 -1.12 -4.38
C PRO A 73 19.40 -2.44 -3.81
N ASN A 74 20.41 -3.02 -4.49
CA ASN A 74 21.06 -4.26 -4.10
C ASN A 74 20.13 -5.50 -4.02
N THR A 75 19.05 -5.52 -4.79
CA THR A 75 18.13 -6.67 -4.91
C THR A 75 17.90 -7.06 -6.37
N SER A 76 17.20 -8.17 -6.62
CA SER A 76 16.71 -8.52 -7.95
C SER A 76 15.67 -7.55 -8.52
N ILE A 77 15.15 -6.63 -7.69
CA ILE A 77 14.22 -5.56 -8.05
C ILE A 77 14.93 -4.20 -7.97
N GLU A 78 16.20 -4.12 -8.36
CA GLU A 78 16.94 -2.85 -8.36
C GLU A 78 16.26 -1.78 -9.22
N LYS A 79 15.58 -2.20 -10.29
CA LYS A 79 14.74 -1.33 -11.12
C LYS A 79 13.27 -1.57 -10.82
N PRO A 80 12.42 -0.54 -10.94
CA PRO A 80 10.97 -0.70 -10.77
C PRO A 80 10.40 -1.74 -11.72
N MET A 81 9.50 -2.59 -11.22
CA MET A 81 8.86 -3.62 -12.05
C MET A 81 7.97 -3.04 -13.14
N VAL A 82 7.29 -1.93 -12.85
CA VAL A 82 6.36 -1.28 -13.79
C VAL A 82 7.04 -0.11 -14.49
N GLY A 83 7.60 0.82 -13.71
CA GLY A 83 8.35 1.97 -14.24
C GLY A 83 8.30 3.17 -13.30
N ALA A 84 9.15 4.16 -13.55
CA ALA A 84 9.32 5.29 -12.61
C ALA A 84 8.25 6.39 -12.69
N ASN A 85 7.46 6.46 -13.77
CA ASN A 85 6.42 7.48 -13.95
C ASN A 85 5.10 7.06 -13.30
N GLU A 86 5.07 7.04 -11.96
CA GLU A 86 3.97 6.55 -11.13
C GLU A 86 2.61 7.12 -11.56
N ASN A 87 2.47 8.45 -11.62
CA ASN A 87 1.19 9.10 -11.96
C ASN A 87 0.65 8.67 -13.33
N SER A 88 1.52 8.63 -14.35
CA SER A 88 1.13 8.23 -15.70
C SER A 88 0.73 6.75 -15.74
N LEU A 89 1.53 5.87 -15.13
CA LEU A 89 1.31 4.42 -15.12
C LEU A 89 0.06 4.04 -14.31
N MET A 90 -0.16 4.70 -13.17
CA MET A 90 -1.37 4.52 -12.37
C MET A 90 -2.61 4.98 -13.14
N SER A 91 -2.53 6.06 -13.90
CA SER A 91 -3.63 6.51 -14.75
C SER A 91 -3.89 5.55 -15.93
N GLN A 92 -2.83 5.12 -16.62
CA GLN A 92 -2.90 4.19 -17.75
C GLN A 92 -3.50 2.83 -17.37
N HIS A 93 -3.17 2.33 -16.18
CA HIS A 93 -3.64 1.05 -15.67
C HIS A 93 -4.56 1.22 -14.44
N LYS A 94 -5.38 2.27 -14.43
CA LYS A 94 -6.22 2.65 -13.28
C LYS A 94 -7.03 1.51 -12.70
N ALA A 95 -7.77 0.78 -13.55
CA ALA A 95 -8.60 -0.35 -13.10
C ALA A 95 -7.77 -1.45 -12.42
N TYR A 96 -6.54 -1.69 -12.89
CA TYR A 96 -5.63 -2.65 -12.27
C TYR A 96 -5.19 -2.15 -10.89
N PHE A 97 -4.64 -0.94 -10.79
CA PHE A 97 -4.07 -0.43 -9.55
C PHE A 97 -5.13 -0.14 -8.48
N ASP A 98 -6.32 0.35 -8.86
CA ASP A 98 -7.45 0.52 -7.95
C ASP A 98 -7.83 -0.82 -7.30
N SER A 99 -7.96 -1.88 -8.11
CA SER A 99 -8.27 -3.22 -7.61
C SER A 99 -7.12 -3.82 -6.81
N PHE A 100 -5.88 -3.57 -7.25
CA PHE A 100 -4.66 -4.05 -6.61
C PHE A 100 -4.54 -3.53 -5.18
N PHE A 101 -4.52 -2.20 -5.02
CA PHE A 101 -4.31 -1.54 -3.72
C PHE A 101 -5.53 -1.55 -2.81
N LYS A 102 -6.73 -1.84 -3.33
CA LYS A 102 -7.91 -2.02 -2.49
C LYS A 102 -7.76 -3.24 -1.58
N ASP A 103 -7.48 -4.42 -2.15
CA ASP A 103 -7.37 -5.67 -1.38
C ASP A 103 -6.50 -6.75 -2.05
N ARG A 104 -6.35 -6.74 -3.39
CA ARG A 104 -5.71 -7.86 -4.11
C ARG A 104 -4.22 -8.01 -3.81
N TYR A 105 -3.52 -6.94 -3.42
CA TYR A 105 -2.10 -7.02 -3.08
C TYR A 105 -1.81 -8.09 -2.00
N ARG A 106 -2.78 -8.32 -1.10
CA ARG A 106 -2.67 -9.30 0.00
C ARG A 106 -2.50 -10.73 -0.51
N SER A 107 -2.96 -11.07 -1.72
CA SER A 107 -2.74 -12.41 -2.28
C SER A 107 -1.27 -12.68 -2.63
N PHE A 108 -0.43 -11.64 -2.70
CA PHE A 108 1.01 -11.76 -2.94
C PHE A 108 1.81 -11.68 -1.65
N VAL A 109 1.19 -11.34 -0.52
CA VAL A 109 1.82 -11.34 0.80
C VAL A 109 1.82 -12.78 1.34
N MET A 110 3.01 -13.35 1.49
CA MET A 110 3.20 -14.68 2.07
C MET A 110 3.12 -14.66 3.59
N SER A 111 3.64 -13.61 4.21
CA SER A 111 3.54 -13.35 5.64
C SER A 111 3.74 -11.87 5.93
N SER A 112 3.07 -11.37 6.97
CA SER A 112 3.20 -10.01 7.48
C SER A 112 3.19 -10.11 9.00
N TYR A 113 4.29 -9.73 9.64
CA TYR A 113 4.39 -9.77 11.11
C TYR A 113 4.86 -8.43 11.65
N VAL A 114 4.30 -8.04 12.78
CA VAL A 114 4.64 -6.80 13.48
C VAL A 114 6.01 -6.98 14.14
N SER A 115 7.03 -6.32 13.59
CA SER A 115 8.40 -6.36 14.11
C SER A 115 8.66 -5.26 15.14
N SER A 116 7.89 -4.17 15.09
CA SER A 116 7.80 -3.21 16.19
C SER A 116 6.32 -2.88 16.48
N PRO A 117 5.87 -2.90 17.75
CA PRO A 117 4.47 -2.67 18.08
C PRO A 117 3.99 -1.31 17.59
N TYR A 118 2.77 -1.28 17.04
CA TYR A 118 2.13 -0.02 16.68
C TYR A 118 1.78 0.77 17.94
N LYS A 119 2.36 1.96 18.05
CA LYS A 119 2.09 2.89 19.15
C LYS A 119 1.51 4.16 18.59
N ARG A 120 0.53 4.72 19.31
CA ARG A 120 -0.02 6.03 18.98
C ARG A 120 0.96 7.11 19.46
N ARG A 121 1.54 7.87 18.52
CA ARG A 121 2.30 9.10 18.77
C ARG A 121 1.64 10.23 18.00
N ASP A 122 1.43 11.37 18.65
CA ASP A 122 0.85 12.57 18.01
C ASP A 122 -0.44 12.29 17.21
N LYS A 123 -1.31 11.43 17.78
CA LYS A 123 -2.59 10.95 17.22
C LYS A 123 -2.49 9.97 16.04
N VAL A 124 -1.29 9.62 15.59
CA VAL A 124 -1.03 8.66 14.51
C VAL A 124 -0.46 7.37 15.09
N PHE A 125 -0.94 6.21 14.64
CA PHE A 125 -0.30 4.93 14.92
C PHE A 125 0.91 4.77 14.02
N THR A 126 2.06 4.45 14.62
CA THR A 126 3.30 4.13 13.90
C THR A 126 3.88 2.84 14.45
N GLY A 127 4.33 1.97 13.55
CA GLY A 127 4.91 0.68 13.85
C GLY A 127 5.62 0.14 12.63
N THR A 128 6.14 -1.07 12.75
CA THR A 128 6.96 -1.68 11.70
C THR A 128 6.48 -3.10 11.43
N ASN A 129 6.35 -3.43 10.14
CA ASN A 129 6.05 -4.78 9.70
C ASN A 129 7.21 -5.34 8.88
N ASP A 130 7.43 -6.63 9.06
CA ASP A 130 8.28 -7.43 8.19
C ASP A 130 7.36 -8.24 7.27
N ILE A 131 7.46 -7.96 5.98
CA ILE A 131 6.50 -8.38 4.96
C ILE A 131 7.25 -9.24 3.95
N LYS A 132 6.84 -10.49 3.82
CA LYS A 132 7.37 -11.43 2.83
C LYS A 132 6.42 -11.51 1.64
N ILE A 133 6.94 -11.29 0.45
CA ILE A 133 6.17 -11.15 -0.80
C ILE A 133 6.58 -12.25 -1.78
N ASN A 134 5.59 -12.82 -2.45
CA ASN A 134 5.75 -13.73 -3.57
C ASN A 134 5.96 -12.95 -4.88
N ILE A 135 7.21 -12.57 -5.13
CA ILE A 135 7.64 -11.78 -6.30
C ILE A 135 7.35 -12.51 -7.62
N LEU A 136 7.52 -13.83 -7.65
CA LEU A 136 7.27 -14.63 -8.85
C LEU A 136 5.81 -14.51 -9.30
N SER A 137 4.87 -14.65 -8.37
CA SER A 137 3.43 -14.57 -8.69
C SER A 137 2.99 -13.15 -9.00
N LEU A 138 3.58 -12.17 -8.31
CA LEU A 138 3.33 -10.75 -8.57
C LEU A 138 3.72 -10.36 -10.01
N LYS A 139 4.92 -10.77 -10.44
CA LYS A 139 5.39 -10.53 -11.80
C LYS A 139 4.46 -11.15 -12.84
N ARG A 140 4.02 -12.39 -12.63
CA ARG A 140 3.08 -13.07 -13.54
C ARG A 140 1.73 -12.36 -13.63
N ASP A 141 1.17 -11.89 -12.52
CA ASP A 141 -0.10 -11.14 -12.54
C ASP A 141 0.02 -9.84 -13.34
N LEU A 142 1.14 -9.10 -13.17
CA LEU A 142 1.44 -7.91 -13.95
C LEU A 142 1.53 -8.20 -15.46
N GLU A 143 2.16 -9.31 -15.83
CA GLU A 143 2.29 -9.77 -17.22
C GLU A 143 0.95 -10.22 -17.83
N GLU A 144 0.17 -11.02 -17.10
CA GLU A 144 -1.14 -11.53 -17.54
C GLU A 144 -2.15 -10.40 -17.72
N ARG A 145 -2.09 -9.38 -16.85
CA ARG A 145 -2.96 -8.20 -16.92
C ARG A 145 -2.41 -7.09 -17.80
N LYS A 146 -1.32 -7.37 -18.54
CA LYS A 146 -0.72 -6.46 -19.52
C LYS A 146 -0.30 -5.10 -18.92
N VAL A 147 0.07 -5.11 -17.63
CA VAL A 147 0.67 -3.95 -16.95
C VAL A 147 2.14 -3.84 -17.34
N ILE A 148 2.81 -4.98 -17.49
CA ILE A 148 4.18 -5.06 -17.99
C ILE A 148 4.25 -6.02 -19.18
N ARG A 149 5.28 -5.88 -20.00
CA ARG A 149 5.52 -6.81 -21.12
C ARG A 149 6.03 -8.14 -20.58
N LYS A 150 5.58 -9.24 -21.20
CA LYS A 150 6.18 -10.56 -21.02
C LYS A 150 7.59 -10.54 -21.60
N PHE A 151 8.57 -10.94 -20.81
CA PHE A 151 9.94 -11.13 -21.28
C PHE A 151 10.21 -12.63 -21.43
N GLY A 152 10.47 -13.06 -22.67
CA GLY A 152 10.71 -14.46 -23.03
C GLY A 152 9.53 -15.12 -23.73
N LEU A 153 9.70 -15.35 -25.04
CA LEU A 153 9.17 -16.52 -25.75
C LEU A 153 10.36 -17.45 -25.98
#